data_AF-A0A7V7VLA2-F1
#
_entry.id   AF-A0A7V7VLA2-F1
#
_cell.length_a   1.000
_cell.length_b   1.000
_cell.length_c   1.000
_cell.angle_alpha   90.00
_cell.angle_beta   90.00
_cell.angle_gamma   90.00
#
_symmetry.space_group_name_H-M   'P 1'
#
loop_
_entity.id
_entity.type
_entity.pdbx_description
1 polymer ?
#
loop_
_entity_poly.entity_id
_entity_poly.type
_entity_poly.pdbx_seq_one_letter_code
_entity_poly.pdbx_strand_id
1 'polypeptide(L)'
;MRSPAFTFLLSLVALVTCGLAGWWLSDGQLSALFGTPPTPPGDRLYTSFAPADVRKIQISVQGKTAEFVKASGGWQASQPWQDRMDPRAAVGIIGFTLGMRVEDLAPTGEMHLA
;
A
#
# COMPACT_ATOMS: atom_id res chain seq x y z
N MET A 1 0.14 -32.80 -42.14
CA MET A 1 -0.31 -31.51 -42.71
C MET A 1 -0.27 -30.48 -41.60
N ARG A 2 0.50 -29.40 -41.74
CA ARG A 2 0.54 -28.31 -40.74
C ARG A 2 -0.75 -27.53 -40.88
N SER A 3 -1.59 -27.54 -39.85
CA SER A 3 -2.86 -26.81 -39.84
C SER A 3 -2.57 -25.30 -39.89
N PRO A 4 -3.05 -24.54 -40.89
CA PRO A 4 -2.83 -23.10 -40.94
C PRO A 4 -3.47 -22.41 -39.72
N ALA A 5 -4.61 -22.90 -39.25
CA ALA A 5 -5.24 -22.43 -38.02
C ALA A 5 -4.36 -22.64 -36.78
N PHE A 6 -3.63 -23.76 -36.72
CA PHE A 6 -2.66 -24.02 -35.66
C PHE A 6 -1.49 -23.03 -35.71
N THR A 7 -0.99 -22.72 -36.92
CA THR A 7 0.09 -21.73 -37.09
C THR A 7 -0.36 -20.31 -36.71
N PHE A 8 -1.60 -19.93 -37.05
CA PHE A 8 -2.18 -18.65 -36.62
C PHE A 8 -2.38 -18.57 -35.10
N LEU A 9 -2.84 -19.66 -34.48
CA LEU A 9 -2.99 -19.71 -33.03
C LEU A 9 -1.62 -19.55 -32.35
N LEU A 10 -0.60 -20.24 -32.87
CA LEU A 10 0.75 -20.17 -32.34
C LEU A 10 1.35 -18.76 -32.46
N SER A 11 1.12 -18.07 -33.60
CA SER A 11 1.61 -16.70 -33.79
C SER A 11 0.91 -15.70 -32.89
N LEU A 12 -0.40 -15.87 -32.65
CA LEU A 12 -1.16 -15.04 -31.71
C LEU A 12 -0.61 -15.19 -30.29
N VAL A 13 -0.41 -16.44 -29.84
CA VAL A 13 0.16 -16.70 -28.52
C VAL A 13 1.54 -16.08 -28.40
N ALA A 14 2.41 -16.26 -29.40
CA ALA A 14 3.76 -15.69 -29.40
C ALA A 14 3.76 -14.15 -29.31
N LEU A 15 2.84 -13.48 -30.01
CA LEU A 15 2.70 -12.02 -29.92
C LEU A 15 2.30 -11.58 -28.51
N VAL A 16 1.35 -12.28 -27.88
CA VAL A 16 0.91 -11.98 -26.52
C VAL A 16 2.04 -12.17 -25.51
N THR A 17 2.78 -13.30 -25.59
CA THR A 17 3.91 -13.54 -24.68
C THR A 17 5.04 -12.53 -24.89
N CYS A 18 5.36 -12.16 -26.14
CA CYS A 18 6.37 -11.14 -26.40
C CYS A 18 5.93 -9.76 -25.88
N GLY A 19 4.66 -9.39 -26.02
CA GLY A 19 4.12 -8.16 -25.47
C GLY A 19 4.21 -8.11 -23.93
N LEU A 20 3.80 -9.19 -23.27
CA LEU A 20 3.90 -9.30 -21.80
C LEU A 20 5.36 -9.29 -21.31
N ALA A 21 6.26 -9.97 -22.02
CA ALA A 21 7.69 -9.98 -21.69
C ALA A 21 8.32 -8.59 -21.84
N GLY A 22 8.01 -7.88 -22.94
CA GLY A 22 8.46 -6.51 -23.15
C GLY A 22 7.97 -5.57 -22.05
N TRP A 23 6.70 -5.70 -21.66
CA TRP A 23 6.13 -4.91 -20.57
C TRP A 23 6.81 -5.21 -19.23
N TRP A 24 7.02 -6.48 -18.91
CA TRP A 24 7.71 -6.90 -17.69
C TRP A 24 9.15 -6.35 -17.61
N LEU A 25 9.86 -6.27 -18.74
CA LEU A 25 11.18 -5.64 -18.81
C LEU A 25 11.16 -4.12 -18.61
N SER A 26 10.11 -3.43 -19.04
CA SER A 26 10.02 -1.96 -18.93
C SER A 26 9.69 -1.47 -17.53
N ASP A 27 8.70 -2.09 -16.87
CA ASP A 27 8.18 -1.62 -15.58
C ASP A 27 8.61 -2.51 -14.40
N GLY A 28 9.20 -3.68 -14.66
CA GLY A 28 9.58 -4.66 -13.64
C GLY A 28 8.40 -5.38 -12.97
N GLN A 29 7.16 -5.01 -13.30
CA GLN A 29 5.93 -5.54 -12.71
C GLN A 29 4.75 -5.43 -13.68
N LEU A 30 3.87 -6.42 -13.68
CA LEU A 30 2.61 -6.44 -14.46
C LEU A 30 1.44 -5.87 -13.63
N SER A 31 1.72 -4.88 -12.78
CA SER A 31 0.78 -4.39 -11.77
C SER A 31 -0.48 -3.73 -12.35
N ALA A 32 -0.43 -3.29 -13.61
CA ALA A 32 -1.61 -2.80 -14.33
C ALA A 32 -2.61 -3.91 -14.70
N LEU A 33 -2.16 -5.16 -14.81
CA LEU A 33 -3.00 -6.32 -15.18
C LEU A 33 -3.40 -7.17 -13.97
N PHE A 34 -2.50 -7.34 -13.00
CA PHE A 34 -2.70 -8.23 -11.84
C PHE A 34 -2.90 -7.48 -10.52
N GLY A 35 -2.89 -6.14 -10.55
CA GLY A 35 -2.89 -5.32 -9.35
C GLY A 35 -1.50 -5.13 -8.78
N THR A 36 -1.36 -4.15 -7.86
CA THR A 36 -0.09 -3.88 -7.18
C THR A 36 0.29 -5.09 -6.33
N PRO A 37 1.49 -5.67 -6.50
CA PRO A 37 1.91 -6.81 -5.67
C PRO A 37 1.90 -6.39 -4.19
N PRO A 38 1.62 -7.32 -3.27
CA PRO A 38 1.70 -7.04 -1.83
C PRO A 38 3.07 -6.44 -1.50
N THR A 39 3.08 -5.32 -0.77
CA THR A 39 4.31 -4.70 -0.31
C THR A 39 5.12 -5.71 0.52
N PRO A 40 6.41 -5.96 0.19
CA PRO A 40 7.21 -6.94 0.90
C PRO A 40 7.28 -6.63 2.40
N PRO A 41 7.36 -7.67 3.26
CA PRO A 41 7.54 -7.47 4.69
C PRO A 41 8.81 -6.64 4.97
N GLY A 42 8.65 -5.50 5.64
CA GLY A 42 9.74 -4.57 5.96
C GLY A 42 9.78 -3.31 5.10
N ASP A 43 9.06 -3.28 3.98
CA ASP A 43 8.94 -2.09 3.14
C ASP A 43 7.80 -1.17 3.60
N ARG A 44 7.97 0.13 3.37
CA ARG A 44 6.95 1.13 3.73
C ARG A 44 5.76 1.06 2.78
N LEU A 45 4.55 0.98 3.33
CA LEU A 45 3.31 1.09 2.57
C LEU A 45 3.13 2.47 1.92
N TYR A 46 3.63 3.51 2.59
CA TYR A 46 3.56 4.89 2.09
C TYR A 46 4.97 5.41 1.81
N THR A 47 5.30 5.53 0.53
CA THR A 47 6.60 6.03 0.04
C THR A 47 6.55 7.48 -0.46
N SER A 48 5.34 8.03 -0.64
CA SER A 48 5.12 9.34 -1.25
C SER A 48 5.40 10.53 -0.34
N PHE A 49 5.61 10.32 0.97
CA PHE A 49 5.92 11.39 1.90
C PHE A 49 6.98 10.98 2.92
N ALA A 50 7.86 11.92 3.29
CA ALA A 50 8.81 11.70 4.37
C ALA A 50 8.14 11.94 5.73
N PRO A 51 8.55 11.24 6.80
CA PRO A 51 8.04 11.47 8.15
C PRO A 51 8.16 12.93 8.61
N ALA A 52 9.19 13.64 8.14
CA ALA A 52 9.44 15.04 8.46
C ALA A 52 8.38 16.00 7.88
N ASP A 53 7.72 15.61 6.79
CA ASP A 53 6.76 16.41 6.05
C ASP A 53 5.33 16.31 6.61
N VAL A 54 5.10 15.38 7.54
CA VAL A 54 3.78 15.20 8.17
C VAL A 54 3.42 16.45 8.98
N ARG A 55 2.30 17.09 8.60
CA ARG A 55 1.75 18.28 9.26
C ARG A 55 0.53 18.01 10.12
N LYS A 56 -0.21 16.93 9.82
CA LYS A 56 -1.45 16.56 10.49
C LYS A 56 -1.49 15.04 10.70
N ILE A 57 -1.83 14.62 11.90
CA ILE A 57 -2.13 13.23 12.25
C ILE A 57 -3.60 13.21 12.64
N GLN A 58 -4.39 12.36 11.99
CA GLN A 58 -5.80 12.18 12.30
C GLN A 58 -6.06 10.69 12.52
N ILE A 59 -6.55 10.37 13.71
CA ILE A 59 -6.89 9.01 14.10
C ILE A 59 -8.39 8.99 14.35
N SER A 60 -9.12 8.11 13.65
CA SER A 60 -10.56 7.94 13.84
C SER A 60 -10.86 6.51 14.23
N VAL A 61 -11.57 6.32 15.34
CA VAL A 61 -11.97 5.01 15.88
C VAL A 61 -13.39 5.12 16.39
N GLN A 62 -14.30 4.29 15.88
CA GLN A 62 -15.70 4.18 16.35
C GLN A 62 -16.40 5.56 16.49
N GLY A 63 -16.23 6.43 15.49
CA GLY A 63 -16.84 7.77 15.48
C GLY A 63 -16.17 8.82 16.38
N LYS A 64 -15.11 8.46 17.12
CA LYS A 64 -14.26 9.42 17.84
C LYS A 64 -13.05 9.77 16.99
N THR A 65 -12.68 11.04 17.00
CA THR A 65 -11.54 11.54 16.23
C THR A 65 -10.56 12.24 17.17
N ALA A 66 -9.29 11.88 17.02
CA ALA A 66 -8.17 12.62 17.59
C ALA A 66 -7.40 13.27 16.44
N GLU A 67 -7.10 14.56 16.59
CA GLU A 67 -6.40 15.34 15.58
C GLU A 67 -5.22 16.06 16.21
N PHE A 68 -4.06 15.94 15.56
CA PHE A 68 -2.81 16.58 15.97
C PHE A 68 -2.21 17.33 14.79
N VAL A 69 -1.85 18.60 15.01
CA VAL A 69 -1.33 19.50 13.98
C VAL A 69 0.02 20.06 14.41
N LYS A 70 0.97 20.11 13.47
CA LYS A 70 2.30 20.69 13.66
C LYS A 70 2.24 22.19 13.36
N ALA A 71 2.07 23.00 14.41
CA ALA A 71 2.06 24.46 14.35
C ALA A 71 3.46 25.06 14.61
N SER A 72 3.58 26.39 14.56
CA SER A 72 4.84 27.12 14.81
C SER A 72 5.44 26.85 16.19
N GLY A 73 4.61 26.56 17.20
CA GLY A 73 5.03 26.22 18.56
C GLY A 73 5.29 24.72 18.83
N GLY A 74 5.25 23.88 17.79
CA GLY A 74 5.36 22.42 17.90
C GLY A 74 4.03 21.70 17.67
N TRP A 75 3.98 20.43 18.08
CA TRP A 75 2.78 19.61 17.93
C TRP A 75 1.69 20.02 18.92
N GLN A 76 0.46 20.13 18.43
CA GLN A 76 -0.72 20.47 19.22
C GLN A 76 -1.84 19.49 18.90
N ALA A 77 -2.58 19.06 19.91
CA ALA A 77 -3.86 18.39 19.74
C ALA A 77 -4.94 19.46 19.46
N SER A 78 -5.74 19.27 18.42
CA SER A 78 -6.94 20.08 18.14
C SER A 78 -8.22 19.34 18.51
N GLN A 79 -8.18 18.00 18.59
CA GLN A 79 -9.25 17.15 19.09
C GLN A 79 -8.67 15.97 19.89
N PRO A 80 -9.36 15.50 20.95
CA PRO A 80 -10.70 15.91 21.41
C PRO A 80 -10.74 17.25 22.18
N TRP A 81 -9.62 17.73 22.70
CA TRP A 81 -9.50 19.07 23.30
C TRP A 81 -8.19 19.72 22.87
N GLN A 82 -8.11 21.04 22.99
CA GLN A 82 -6.96 21.82 22.53
C GLN A 82 -5.82 21.75 23.56
N ASP A 83 -4.72 21.09 23.22
CA ASP A 83 -3.60 20.86 24.13
C ASP A 83 -2.26 20.78 23.38
N ARG A 84 -1.14 20.91 24.10
CA ARG A 84 0.19 20.65 23.56
C ARG A 84 0.46 19.15 23.51
N MET A 85 0.87 18.67 22.34
CA MET A 85 1.30 17.29 22.17
C MET A 85 2.81 17.18 22.38
N ASP A 86 3.25 16.12 23.07
CA ASP A 86 4.66 15.77 23.14
C ASP A 86 5.19 15.45 21.72
N PRO A 87 6.20 16.17 21.21
CA PRO A 87 6.81 15.86 19.93
C PRO A 87 7.31 14.42 19.79
N ARG A 88 7.75 13.79 20.90
CA ARG A 88 8.21 12.40 20.90
C ARG A 88 7.06 11.44 20.64
N ALA A 89 5.89 11.71 21.22
CA ALA A 89 4.68 10.95 20.94
C ALA A 89 4.26 11.10 19.48
N ALA A 90 4.35 12.30 18.90
CA ALA A 90 4.05 12.52 17.48
C ALA A 90 4.96 11.72 16.55
N VAL A 91 6.27 11.75 16.81
CA VAL A 91 7.26 10.95 16.07
C VAL A 91 6.98 9.45 16.24
N GLY A 92 6.63 9.01 17.44
CA GLY A 92 6.26 7.62 17.72
C GLY A 92 5.04 7.16 16.92
N ILE A 93 3.97 7.96 16.87
CA ILE A 93 2.76 7.66 16.10
C ILE A 93 3.08 7.60 14.61
N ILE A 94 3.80 8.61 14.07
CA ILE A 94 4.20 8.62 12.66
C ILE A 94 5.05 7.39 12.34
N GLY A 95 6.06 7.09 13.15
CA GLY A 95 6.93 5.92 12.97
C GLY A 95 6.14 4.61 13.01
N PHE A 96 5.23 4.46 13.97
CA PHE A 96 4.36 3.29 14.08
C PHE A 96 3.48 3.13 12.83
N THR A 97 2.82 4.21 12.37
CA THR A 97 1.97 4.15 11.18
C THR A 97 2.73 3.83 9.90
N LEU A 98 3.97 4.33 9.76
CA LEU A 98 4.82 4.04 8.61
C LEU A 98 5.37 2.61 8.61
N GLY A 99 5.52 2.00 9.79
CA GLY A 99 5.95 0.61 9.97
C GLY A 99 4.79 -0.38 10.11
N MET A 100 3.54 0.07 9.98
CA MET A 100 2.38 -0.79 10.16
C MET A 100 2.31 -1.84 9.05
N ARG A 101 2.17 -3.11 9.45
CA ARG A 101 1.96 -4.25 8.55
C ARG A 101 0.47 -4.63 8.59
N VAL A 102 -0.17 -4.70 7.44
CA VAL A 102 -1.52 -5.27 7.32
C VAL A 102 -1.35 -6.73 6.90
N GLU A 103 -1.73 -7.66 7.78
CA GLU A 103 -1.75 -9.09 7.50
C GLU A 103 -3.21 -9.54 7.46
N ASP A 104 -3.61 -10.17 6.35
CA ASP A 104 -4.88 -10.90 6.30
C ASP A 104 -4.63 -12.29 6.89
N LEU A 105 -5.03 -12.47 8.15
CA LEU A 105 -4.94 -13.75 8.85
C LEU A 105 -6.31 -14.40 8.78
N ALA A 106 -6.51 -15.29 7.81
CA ALA A 106 -7.62 -16.23 7.86
C ALA A 106 -7.44 -17.12 9.10
N PRO A 107 -8.43 -17.24 10.00
CA PRO A 107 -8.36 -18.19 11.10
C PRO A 107 -8.15 -19.58 10.50
N THR A 108 -7.14 -20.29 10.97
CA THR A 108 -6.88 -21.67 10.53
C THR A 108 -8.03 -22.56 11.01
N GLY A 109 -9.06 -22.70 10.19
CA GLY A 109 -10.21 -23.55 10.47
C GLY A 109 -11.42 -23.12 9.63
N GLU A 110 -11.83 -24.00 8.71
CA GLU A 110 -13.03 -23.87 7.86
C GLU A 110 -12.89 -23.01 6.60
N MET A 111 -12.08 -23.49 5.66
CA MET A 111 -12.38 -23.27 4.24
C MET A 111 -13.59 -24.14 3.87
N HIS A 112 -14.79 -23.58 3.92
CA HIS A 112 -15.96 -24.20 3.29
C HIS A 112 -15.85 -23.94 1.78
N LEU A 113 -15.35 -24.94 1.05
CA LEU A 113 -15.41 -24.95 -0.41
C LEU A 113 -16.88 -25.09 -0.80
N ALA A 114 -17.44 -24.03 -1.38
CA ALA A 114 -18.74 -24.04 -2.05
C ALA A 114 -18.61 -24.65 -3.45
#